data_AF-A0AA36JHB0-F1
#
_entry.id   AF-A0AA36JHB0-F1
#
_cell.length_a   1.000
_cell.length_b   1.000
_cell.length_c   1.000
_cell.angle_alpha   90.00
_cell.angle_beta   90.00
_cell.angle_gamma   90.00
#
_symmetry.space_group_name_H-M   'P 1'
#
loop_
_entity.id
_entity.type
_entity.pdbx_description
1 polymer ?
#
loop_
_entity_poly.entity_id
_entity_poly.type
_entity_poly.pdbx_seq_one_letter_code
_entity_poly.pdbx_strand_id
1 'polypeptide(L)'
;MKKGLAAVVLLSLWAGTSCEFLKRHAEGHALLVEESAPVQPATPPKPIFGPEAYVLGVIAPGTFLVGLAAVVALRHAERQYPSNDMEVVEREPENLDEDVYGAGVATLVRDAYSCVEGKGDIILRVSRLSSSLLLMVFVISLQVFVILQMQALVASRAVTEIRQIYGRYEFVMYGADMAHVYLTPNGFPRGVDKQYFDAANFGRLTEDEQATACRIPFSQPKLLLPILFIWTLSIVADLRRCGDLFVRLILATPTITSMRDAVVEGEGECEIVVGLTRPLKALIMSTCIVPRYLIDIYLLWLGCRWLAATPSFGDLLLNAVALEFILLLKDTLYAGVVPDRNKRTTQNTLIQPWQKTEPANYRVFLSSFLLIFVTCAWVLYYVYRFQAVLPDYKWDVARVCASYVKSIASGKAD
;
A
#
# COMPACT_ATOMS: atom_id res chain seq x y z
N MET A 1 30.16 4.58 26.03
CA MET A 1 30.04 3.82 24.76
C MET A 1 29.61 2.36 24.91
N LYS A 2 30.00 1.59 25.94
CA LYS A 2 29.66 0.13 26.02
C LYS A 2 28.17 -0.23 26.24
N LYS A 3 27.33 0.67 26.76
CA LYS A 3 25.90 0.38 27.03
C LYS A 3 24.97 0.53 25.81
N GLY A 4 25.37 1.29 24.77
CA GLY A 4 24.58 1.44 23.54
C GLY A 4 24.65 0.21 22.62
N LEU A 5 25.71 -0.59 22.72
CA LEU A 5 25.88 -1.80 21.90
C LEU A 5 24.85 -2.89 22.25
N ALA A 6 24.40 -2.96 23.51
CA ALA A 6 23.44 -3.97 23.96
C ALA A 6 22.04 -3.79 23.35
N ALA A 7 21.59 -2.55 23.18
CA ALA A 7 20.29 -2.27 22.55
C ALA A 7 20.30 -2.58 21.04
N VAL A 8 21.41 -2.29 20.36
CA VAL A 8 21.60 -2.65 18.94
C VAL A 8 21.66 -4.17 18.76
N VAL A 9 22.33 -4.88 19.68
CA VAL A 9 22.38 -6.35 19.67
C VAL A 9 20.99 -6.96 19.90
N LEU A 10 20.19 -6.44 20.85
CA LEU A 10 18.82 -6.89 21.07
C LEU A 10 17.91 -6.66 19.87
N LEU A 11 18.02 -5.52 19.19
CA LEU A 11 17.30 -5.24 17.94
C LEU A 11 17.72 -6.19 16.81
N SER A 12 19.02 -6.50 16.70
CA SER A 12 19.51 -7.46 15.69
C SER A 12 19.08 -8.91 15.98
N LEU A 13 18.98 -9.31 17.25
CA LEU A 13 18.49 -10.62 17.65
C LEU A 13 17.00 -10.77 17.37
N TRP A 14 16.21 -9.71 17.61
CA TRP A 14 14.77 -9.69 17.33
C TRP A 14 14.47 -9.69 15.82
N ALA A 15 15.30 -9.01 15.01
CA ALA A 15 15.22 -9.10 13.56
C ALA A 15 15.55 -10.53 13.06
N GLY A 16 16.51 -11.21 13.69
CA GLY A 16 16.88 -12.59 13.36
C GLY A 16 15.76 -13.60 13.61
N THR A 17 15.06 -13.52 14.76
CA THR A 17 13.97 -14.45 15.09
C THR A 17 12.75 -14.28 14.19
N SER A 18 12.44 -13.04 13.78
CA SER A 18 11.36 -12.76 12.84
C SER A 18 11.63 -13.34 11.44
N CYS A 19 12.89 -13.35 11.00
CA CYS A 19 13.30 -13.91 9.71
C CYS A 19 13.23 -15.45 9.70
N GLU A 20 13.63 -16.12 10.79
CA GLU A 20 13.50 -17.58 10.96
C GLU A 20 12.03 -18.03 10.92
N PHE A 21 11.12 -17.26 11.54
CA PHE A 21 9.69 -17.55 11.52
C PHE A 21 9.11 -17.49 10.09
N LEU A 22 9.46 -16.46 9.32
CA LEU A 22 9.04 -16.34 7.92
C LEU A 22 9.59 -17.49 7.05
N LYS A 23 10.84 -17.89 7.28
CA LYS A 23 11.47 -18.99 6.54
C LYS A 23 10.75 -20.33 6.78
N ARG A 24 10.44 -20.67 8.04
CA ARG A 24 9.71 -21.91 8.37
C ARG A 24 8.30 -21.93 7.78
N HIS A 25 7.64 -20.77 7.70
CA HIS A 25 6.30 -20.68 7.11
C HIS A 25 6.32 -20.81 5.58
N ALA A 26 7.38 -20.35 4.92
CA ALA A 26 7.59 -20.55 3.48
C ALA A 26 7.91 -22.02 3.16
N GLU A 27 8.74 -22.68 3.98
CA GLU A 27 9.10 -24.09 3.81
C GLU A 27 7.90 -25.03 4.08
N GLY A 28 7.06 -24.71 5.07
CA GLY A 28 5.83 -25.47 5.34
C GLY A 28 4.79 -25.43 4.21
N HIS A 29 4.75 -24.34 3.44
CA HIS A 29 3.86 -24.20 2.29
C HIS A 29 4.37 -24.93 1.03
N ALA A 30 5.69 -25.11 0.90
CA ALA A 30 6.28 -25.84 -0.21
C ALA A 30 6.03 -27.35 -0.11
N LEU A 31 6.02 -27.90 1.11
CA LEU A 31 5.86 -29.34 1.35
C LEU A 31 4.43 -29.88 1.18
N LEU A 32 3.41 -29.01 1.13
CA LEU A 32 2.01 -29.43 0.96
C LEU A 32 1.51 -29.36 -0.49
N VAL A 33 2.34 -28.99 -1.46
CA VAL A 33 1.94 -28.83 -2.87
C VAL A 33 2.58 -29.88 -3.80
N GLU A 34 3.45 -30.75 -3.29
CA GLU A 34 4.20 -31.71 -4.09
C GLU A 34 3.57 -33.13 -4.13
N GLU A 35 2.24 -33.22 -4.31
CA GLU A 35 1.56 -34.49 -4.58
C GLU A 35 1.06 -34.53 -6.04
N SER A 36 1.90 -35.10 -6.90
CA SER A 36 1.63 -35.60 -8.27
C SER A 36 0.59 -34.85 -9.12
N ALA A 37 0.98 -33.71 -9.71
CA ALA A 37 0.22 -33.12 -10.80
C ALA A 37 0.51 -33.87 -12.13
N PRO A 38 -0.50 -34.30 -12.89
CA PRO A 38 -0.31 -34.92 -14.21
C PRO A 38 0.32 -33.92 -15.18
N VAL A 39 1.21 -34.42 -16.06
CA VAL A 39 1.89 -33.66 -17.11
C VAL A 39 0.84 -32.99 -18.01
N GLN A 40 0.65 -31.68 -17.86
CA GLN A 40 -0.30 -30.93 -18.68
C GLN A 40 0.26 -30.68 -20.09
N PRO A 41 -0.57 -30.81 -21.14
CA PRO A 41 -0.19 -30.44 -22.50
C PRO A 41 0.16 -28.94 -22.56
N ALA A 42 1.21 -28.62 -23.33
CA ALA A 42 1.69 -27.26 -23.51
C ALA A 42 0.54 -26.36 -24.01
N THR A 43 0.21 -25.33 -23.22
CA THR A 43 -0.79 -24.35 -23.60
C THR A 43 -0.31 -23.56 -24.84
N PRO A 44 -1.18 -23.27 -25.81
CA PRO A 44 -0.80 -22.50 -26.98
C PRO A 44 -0.30 -21.10 -26.55
N PRO A 45 0.74 -20.56 -27.20
CA PRO A 45 1.30 -19.27 -26.85
C PRO A 45 0.22 -18.20 -27.01
N LYS A 46 -0.04 -17.45 -25.92
CA LYS A 46 -0.98 -16.32 -25.94
C LYS A 46 -0.60 -15.34 -27.06
N PRO A 47 -1.55 -14.92 -27.92
CA PRO A 47 -1.28 -13.91 -28.93
C PRO A 47 -0.83 -12.61 -28.25
N ILE A 48 0.33 -12.09 -28.66
CA ILE A 48 1.04 -10.99 -27.99
C ILE A 48 0.32 -9.65 -28.16
N PHE A 49 -0.60 -9.50 -29.12
CA PHE A 49 -1.23 -8.22 -29.46
C PHE A 49 -2.76 -8.32 -29.66
N GLY A 50 -3.53 -8.20 -28.57
CA GLY A 50 -4.96 -7.85 -28.62
C GLY A 50 -5.20 -6.35 -28.36
N PRO A 51 -6.42 -5.82 -28.50
CA PRO A 51 -6.76 -4.44 -28.11
C PRO A 51 -6.46 -4.15 -26.62
N GLU A 52 -6.48 -5.19 -25.78
CA GLU A 52 -5.97 -5.15 -24.41
C GLU A 52 -4.47 -4.82 -24.37
N ALA A 53 -3.66 -5.40 -25.28
CA ALA A 53 -2.23 -5.12 -25.42
C ALA A 53 -1.91 -3.66 -25.80
N TYR A 54 -2.84 -2.92 -26.44
CA TYR A 54 -2.64 -1.50 -26.76
C TYR A 54 -2.75 -0.61 -25.51
N VAL A 55 -3.75 -0.86 -24.66
CA VAL A 55 -3.87 -0.22 -23.34
C VAL A 55 -2.71 -0.62 -22.44
N LEU A 56 -2.29 -1.89 -22.50
CA LEU A 56 -1.26 -2.48 -21.66
C LEU A 56 0.19 -2.13 -22.04
N GLY A 57 0.51 -2.03 -23.34
CA GLY A 57 1.86 -1.79 -23.83
C GLY A 57 2.19 -0.31 -24.04
N VAL A 58 1.18 0.52 -24.29
CA VAL A 58 1.38 1.95 -24.60
C VAL A 58 0.88 2.84 -23.48
N ILE A 59 -0.27 2.57 -22.87
CA ILE A 59 -0.91 3.51 -21.95
C ILE A 59 -0.37 3.38 -20.52
N ALA A 60 -0.16 2.18 -19.97
CA ALA A 60 0.25 2.07 -18.56
C ALA A 60 1.74 2.42 -18.28
N PRO A 61 2.74 1.83 -18.96
CA PRO A 61 4.11 2.33 -18.85
C PRO A 61 4.23 3.77 -19.37
N GLY A 62 3.46 4.10 -20.41
CA GLY A 62 3.32 5.45 -20.92
C GLY A 62 2.87 6.43 -19.85
N THR A 63 1.82 6.15 -19.08
CA THR A 63 1.30 7.06 -18.04
C THR A 63 2.26 7.20 -16.86
N PHE A 64 2.97 6.14 -16.45
CA PHE A 64 4.01 6.27 -15.42
C PHE A 64 5.21 7.08 -15.93
N LEU A 65 5.70 6.78 -17.13
CA LEU A 65 6.82 7.48 -17.75
C LEU A 65 6.45 8.91 -18.13
N VAL A 66 5.22 9.17 -18.58
CA VAL A 66 4.66 10.50 -18.87
C VAL A 66 4.42 11.26 -17.58
N GLY A 67 3.97 10.60 -16.50
CA GLY A 67 3.85 11.22 -15.18
C GLY A 67 5.23 11.63 -14.65
N LEU A 68 6.21 10.73 -14.72
CA LEU A 68 7.59 11.01 -14.32
C LEU A 68 8.23 12.08 -15.22
N ALA A 69 8.07 11.97 -16.54
CA ALA A 69 8.56 12.95 -17.51
C ALA A 69 7.87 14.30 -17.34
N ALA A 70 6.58 14.34 -17.02
CA ALA A 70 5.87 15.56 -16.68
C ALA A 70 6.45 16.15 -15.40
N VAL A 71 6.68 15.37 -14.33
CA VAL A 71 7.32 15.87 -13.11
C VAL A 71 8.73 16.41 -13.38
N VAL A 72 9.52 15.72 -14.20
CA VAL A 72 10.87 16.14 -14.58
C VAL A 72 10.84 17.39 -15.48
N ALA A 73 9.95 17.43 -16.47
CA ALA A 73 9.76 18.57 -17.37
C ALA A 73 9.25 19.80 -16.62
N LEU A 74 8.32 19.61 -15.67
CA LEU A 74 7.84 20.66 -14.77
C LEU A 74 8.98 21.19 -13.90
N ARG A 75 9.81 20.30 -13.32
CA ARG A 75 11.03 20.71 -12.59
C ARG A 75 12.04 21.43 -13.47
N HIS A 76 12.17 21.04 -14.74
CA HIS A 76 13.08 21.68 -15.67
C HIS A 76 12.58 23.06 -16.10
N ALA A 77 11.30 23.18 -16.45
CA ALA A 77 10.65 24.45 -16.79
C ALA A 77 10.71 25.43 -15.61
N GLU A 78 10.52 24.95 -14.39
CA GLU A 78 10.67 25.72 -13.15
C GLU A 78 12.08 26.33 -13.00
N ARG A 79 13.13 25.57 -13.35
CA ARG A 79 14.51 26.10 -13.35
C ARG A 79 14.74 27.16 -14.42
N GLN A 80 14.00 27.12 -15.52
CA GLN A 80 14.18 28.06 -16.64
C GLN A 80 13.38 29.36 -16.47
N TYR A 81 12.21 29.31 -15.83
CA TYR A 81 11.32 30.45 -15.66
C TYR A 81 11.01 30.67 -14.18
N PRO A 82 11.94 31.27 -13.41
CA PRO A 82 11.64 31.67 -12.05
C PRO A 82 10.44 32.62 -12.08
N SER A 83 9.35 32.23 -11.42
CA SER A 83 8.16 33.06 -11.30
C SER A 83 8.55 34.37 -10.61
N ASN A 84 8.30 35.50 -11.27
CA ASN A 84 8.54 36.83 -10.72
C ASN A 84 7.35 37.31 -9.87
N ASP A 85 6.49 36.40 -9.45
CA ASP A 85 5.26 36.71 -8.73
C ASP A 85 5.58 37.20 -7.33
N MET A 86 4.89 38.26 -6.91
CA MET A 86 5.21 38.99 -5.67
C MET A 86 4.66 38.30 -4.42
N GLU A 87 3.79 37.30 -4.57
CA GLU A 87 3.24 36.54 -3.46
C GLU A 87 4.21 35.42 -3.04
N VAL A 88 5.23 35.82 -2.28
CA VAL A 88 6.16 34.92 -1.62
C VAL A 88 5.66 34.70 -0.20
N VAL A 89 5.21 33.49 0.10
CA VAL A 89 4.79 33.11 1.45
C VAL A 89 5.99 32.56 2.20
N GLU A 90 6.32 33.16 3.34
CA GLU A 90 7.28 32.57 4.27
C GLU A 90 6.67 31.32 4.90
N ARG A 91 7.34 30.18 4.74
CA ARG A 91 6.89 28.92 5.34
C ARG A 91 7.36 28.84 6.79
N GLU A 92 6.39 28.70 7.67
CA GLU A 92 6.65 28.38 9.06
C GLU A 92 7.18 26.94 9.21
N PRO A 93 8.01 26.67 10.23
CA PRO A 93 8.39 25.31 10.60
C PRO A 93 7.16 24.42 10.80
N GLU A 94 7.19 23.21 10.25
CA GLU A 94 6.04 22.31 10.26
C GLU A 94 6.16 21.26 11.37
N ASN A 95 5.03 20.90 11.98
CA ASN A 95 4.97 19.83 12.98
C ASN A 95 5.34 18.47 12.38
N LEU A 96 5.86 17.59 13.23
CA LEU A 96 5.91 16.16 12.94
C LEU A 96 4.49 15.58 12.87
N ASP A 97 4.32 14.50 12.08
CA ASP A 97 3.08 13.74 12.05
C ASP A 97 2.72 13.26 13.47
N GLU A 98 1.46 13.42 13.87
CA GLU A 98 0.94 12.93 15.16
C GLU A 98 0.68 11.42 15.13
N ASP A 99 1.72 10.64 14.82
CA ASP A 99 1.71 9.19 14.79
C ASP A 99 2.89 8.60 15.60
N VAL A 100 2.93 7.28 15.75
CA VAL A 100 4.01 6.60 16.51
C VAL A 100 5.40 6.87 15.90
N TYR A 101 5.49 7.07 14.58
CA TYR A 101 6.75 7.35 13.91
C TYR A 101 7.21 8.79 14.18
N GLY A 102 6.31 9.77 14.09
CA GLY A 102 6.59 11.16 14.46
C GLY A 102 7.03 11.30 15.91
N ALA A 103 6.33 10.61 16.84
CA ALA A 103 6.74 10.55 18.25
C ALA A 103 8.12 9.93 18.45
N GLY A 104 8.42 8.87 17.70
CA GLY A 104 9.72 8.22 17.67
C GLY A 104 10.82 9.16 17.18
N VAL A 105 10.60 9.87 16.08
CA VAL A 105 11.53 10.86 15.54
C VAL A 105 11.76 12.01 16.52
N ALA A 106 10.71 12.60 17.09
CA ALA A 106 10.80 13.68 18.06
C ALA A 106 11.66 13.26 19.26
N THR A 107 11.40 12.08 19.82
CA THR A 107 12.15 11.53 20.95
C THR A 107 13.61 11.25 20.58
N LEU A 108 13.86 10.64 19.42
CA LEU A 108 15.20 10.34 18.91
C LEU A 108 16.05 11.61 18.78
N VAL A 109 15.51 12.66 18.17
CA VAL A 109 16.22 13.93 17.95
C VAL A 109 16.47 14.64 19.29
N ARG A 110 15.43 14.83 20.10
CA ARG A 110 15.50 15.56 21.36
C ARG A 110 16.42 14.90 22.39
N ASP A 111 16.29 13.60 22.59
CA ASP A 111 17.11 12.91 23.60
C ASP A 111 18.56 12.76 23.11
N ALA A 112 18.82 12.64 21.81
CA ALA A 112 20.18 12.67 21.26
C ALA A 112 20.85 14.05 21.43
N TYR A 113 20.15 15.14 21.11
CA TYR A 113 20.59 16.52 21.38
C TYR A 113 20.95 16.70 22.85
N SER A 114 20.01 16.34 23.72
CA SER A 114 20.15 16.61 25.14
C SER A 114 21.27 15.76 25.77
N CYS A 115 21.50 14.52 25.30
CA CYS A 115 22.60 13.67 25.75
C CYS A 115 23.97 14.27 25.42
N VAL A 116 24.09 14.99 24.29
CA VAL A 116 25.34 15.67 23.90
C VAL A 116 25.53 16.98 24.68
N GLU A 117 24.46 17.67 25.05
CA GLU A 117 24.53 18.84 25.92
C GLU A 117 24.85 18.50 27.38
N GLY A 118 24.63 17.25 27.82
CA GLY A 118 24.84 16.84 29.21
C GLY A 118 23.82 17.43 30.21
N LYS A 119 22.72 18.02 29.72
CA LYS A 119 21.59 18.42 30.58
C LYS A 119 20.86 17.17 31.06
N GLY A 120 20.24 17.14 32.25
CA GLY A 120 19.27 16.10 32.67
C GLY A 120 19.79 14.69 33.01
N ASP A 121 18.88 13.84 33.52
CA ASP A 121 19.19 12.45 33.93
C ASP A 121 19.30 11.51 32.72
N ILE A 122 20.47 10.89 32.56
CA ILE A 122 20.78 9.95 31.47
C ILE A 122 19.86 8.72 31.53
N ILE A 123 19.54 8.21 32.72
CA ILE A 123 18.74 6.99 32.87
C ILE A 123 17.32 7.25 32.34
N LEU A 124 16.73 8.39 32.70
CA LEU A 124 15.40 8.79 32.25
C LEU A 124 15.32 8.95 30.72
N ARG A 125 16.40 9.37 30.07
CA ARG A 125 16.44 9.52 28.62
C ARG A 125 16.64 8.21 27.90
N VAL A 126 17.53 7.37 28.41
CA VAL A 126 17.69 6.02 27.86
C VAL A 126 16.39 5.25 27.98
N SER A 127 15.64 5.39 29.08
CA SER A 127 14.34 4.73 29.22
C SER A 127 13.29 5.27 28.23
N ARG A 128 13.21 6.59 28.02
CA ARG A 128 12.28 7.21 27.04
C ARG A 128 12.62 6.86 25.59
N LEU A 129 13.90 6.88 25.25
CA LEU A 129 14.39 6.47 23.95
C LEU A 129 14.08 4.98 23.71
N SER A 130 14.35 4.14 24.71
CA SER A 130 14.06 2.70 24.63
C SER A 130 12.56 2.42 24.53
N SER A 131 11.71 3.14 25.26
CA SER A 131 10.26 2.93 25.18
C SER A 131 9.69 3.36 23.83
N SER A 132 10.18 4.47 23.26
CA SER A 132 9.75 4.95 21.94
C SER A 132 10.22 4.03 20.81
N LEU A 133 11.46 3.53 20.89
CA LEU A 133 11.98 2.51 19.97
C LEU A 133 11.19 1.20 20.08
N LEU A 134 10.93 0.73 21.30
CA LEU A 134 10.15 -0.49 21.54
C LEU A 134 8.72 -0.35 20.99
N LEU A 135 8.09 0.82 21.17
CA LEU A 135 6.77 1.09 20.64
C LEU A 135 6.77 1.07 19.10
N MET A 136 7.72 1.73 18.44
CA MET A 136 7.84 1.68 16.97
C MET A 136 8.02 0.25 16.46
N VAL A 137 8.92 -0.52 17.08
CA VAL A 137 9.14 -1.94 16.74
C VAL A 137 7.86 -2.73 16.94
N PHE A 138 7.15 -2.53 18.05
CA PHE A 138 5.87 -3.18 18.33
C PHE A 138 4.82 -2.86 17.25
N VAL A 139 4.68 -1.60 16.84
CA VAL A 139 3.74 -1.20 15.78
C VAL A 139 4.08 -1.87 14.45
N ILE A 140 5.35 -1.83 14.04
CA ILE A 140 5.81 -2.49 12.81
C ILE A 140 5.52 -4.00 12.88
N SER A 141 5.82 -4.63 14.01
CA SER A 141 5.56 -6.06 14.24
C SER A 141 4.09 -6.39 14.09
N LEU A 142 3.23 -5.60 14.72
CA LEU A 142 1.80 -5.80 14.75
C LEU A 142 1.19 -5.59 13.36
N GLN A 143 1.59 -4.53 12.64
CA GLN A 143 1.17 -4.30 11.26
C GLN A 143 1.59 -5.46 10.35
N VAL A 144 2.85 -5.88 10.39
CA VAL A 144 3.35 -7.02 9.61
C VAL A 144 2.60 -8.30 9.97
N PHE A 145 2.39 -8.58 11.25
CA PHE A 145 1.63 -9.74 11.70
C PHE A 145 0.21 -9.75 11.13
N VAL A 146 -0.53 -8.65 11.28
CA VAL A 146 -1.91 -8.55 10.78
C VAL A 146 -1.96 -8.71 9.26
N ILE A 147 -1.02 -8.11 8.54
CA ILE A 147 -0.90 -8.24 7.08
C ILE A 147 -0.65 -9.70 6.65
N LEU A 148 0.26 -10.40 7.33
CA LEU A 148 0.55 -11.81 7.04
C LEU A 148 -0.66 -12.70 7.33
N GLN A 149 -1.36 -12.46 8.45
CA GLN A 149 -2.59 -13.20 8.78
C GLN A 149 -3.70 -12.93 7.78
N MET A 150 -3.88 -11.66 7.36
CA MET A 150 -4.86 -11.28 6.35
C MET A 150 -4.58 -11.97 5.01
N GLN A 151 -3.31 -12.04 4.60
CA GLN A 151 -2.93 -12.76 3.38
C GLN A 151 -3.21 -14.27 3.49
N ALA A 152 -2.77 -14.89 4.57
CA ALA A 152 -2.85 -16.34 4.75
C ALA A 152 -4.30 -16.82 4.94
N LEU A 153 -5.04 -16.18 5.84
CA LEU A 153 -6.36 -16.65 6.26
C LEU A 153 -7.49 -16.08 5.42
N VAL A 154 -7.38 -14.83 4.97
CA VAL A 154 -8.51 -14.12 4.36
C VAL A 154 -8.35 -14.04 2.84
N ALA A 155 -7.28 -13.40 2.35
CA ALA A 155 -7.09 -13.17 0.92
C ALA A 155 -6.91 -14.49 0.14
N SER A 156 -6.16 -15.45 0.69
CA SER A 156 -5.94 -16.74 0.01
C SER A 156 -7.24 -17.54 -0.11
N ARG A 157 -8.06 -17.56 0.95
CA ARG A 157 -9.38 -18.21 0.93
C ARG A 157 -10.32 -17.55 -0.09
N ALA A 158 -10.43 -16.22 -0.06
CA ALA A 158 -11.27 -15.47 -0.98
C ALA A 158 -10.85 -15.70 -2.46
N VAL A 159 -9.54 -15.75 -2.73
CA VAL A 159 -9.02 -16.05 -4.08
C VAL A 159 -9.37 -17.47 -4.53
N THR A 160 -9.29 -18.46 -3.66
CA THR A 160 -9.67 -19.84 -3.99
C THR A 160 -11.18 -19.94 -4.27
N GLU A 161 -12.00 -19.32 -3.42
CA GLU A 161 -13.45 -19.31 -3.56
C GLU A 161 -13.90 -18.65 -4.87
N ILE A 162 -13.39 -17.45 -5.19
CA ILE A 162 -13.78 -16.76 -6.42
C ILE A 162 -13.31 -17.51 -7.67
N ARG A 163 -12.18 -18.22 -7.61
CA ARG A 163 -11.69 -19.06 -8.71
C ARG A 163 -12.56 -20.30 -8.91
N GLN A 164 -13.08 -20.88 -7.83
CA GLN A 164 -14.04 -21.98 -7.88
C GLN A 164 -15.36 -21.54 -8.50
N ILE A 165 -15.90 -20.39 -8.06
CA ILE A 165 -17.13 -19.79 -8.62
C ILE A 165 -16.96 -19.56 -10.13
N TYR A 166 -15.88 -18.87 -10.52
CA TYR A 166 -15.63 -18.57 -11.93
C TYR A 166 -15.34 -19.84 -12.75
N GLY A 167 -14.61 -20.81 -12.19
CA GLY A 167 -14.38 -22.09 -12.86
C GLY A 167 -15.67 -22.88 -13.09
N ARG A 168 -16.58 -22.91 -12.11
CA ARG A 168 -17.89 -23.53 -12.25
C ARG A 168 -18.73 -22.85 -13.33
N TYR A 169 -18.73 -21.52 -13.33
CA TYR A 169 -19.39 -20.72 -14.37
C TYR A 169 -18.83 -21.07 -15.76
N GLU A 170 -17.51 -21.04 -15.98
CA GLU A 170 -16.93 -21.37 -17.28
C GLU A 170 -17.18 -22.82 -17.68
N PHE A 171 -17.13 -23.79 -16.76
CA PHE A 171 -17.45 -25.18 -17.09
C PHE A 171 -18.85 -25.32 -17.70
N VAL A 172 -19.86 -24.64 -17.12
CA VAL A 172 -21.24 -24.70 -17.63
C VAL A 172 -21.41 -23.89 -18.92
N MET A 173 -20.78 -22.71 -19.03
CA MET A 173 -20.88 -21.88 -20.24
C MET A 173 -20.31 -22.59 -21.47
N TYR A 174 -19.33 -23.48 -21.28
CA TYR A 174 -18.68 -24.26 -22.33
C TYR A 174 -19.30 -25.66 -22.52
N GLY A 175 -20.55 -25.85 -22.06
CA GLY A 175 -21.34 -27.05 -22.33
C GLY A 175 -21.16 -28.21 -21.34
N ALA A 176 -20.46 -28.00 -20.23
CA ALA A 176 -20.13 -29.03 -19.25
C ALA A 176 -19.31 -30.20 -19.83
N ASP A 177 -18.49 -29.91 -20.85
CA ASP A 177 -17.58 -30.87 -21.49
C ASP A 177 -16.12 -30.51 -21.14
N MET A 178 -15.38 -31.49 -20.62
CA MET A 178 -13.95 -31.35 -20.31
C MET A 178 -13.10 -31.12 -21.56
N ALA A 179 -13.58 -31.47 -22.75
CA ALA A 179 -12.89 -31.18 -24.01
C ALA A 179 -12.88 -29.67 -24.35
N HIS A 180 -13.84 -28.89 -23.83
CA HIS A 180 -13.96 -27.46 -24.09
C HIS A 180 -13.30 -26.58 -23.01
N VAL A 181 -12.74 -27.20 -21.97
CA VAL A 181 -12.05 -26.51 -20.87
C VAL A 181 -10.65 -27.06 -20.63
N TYR A 182 -9.72 -26.22 -20.17
CA TYR A 182 -8.42 -26.63 -19.65
C TYR A 182 -8.32 -26.31 -18.16
N LEU A 183 -7.51 -27.07 -17.41
CA LEU A 183 -7.27 -26.80 -16.00
C LEU A 183 -6.09 -25.83 -15.85
N THR A 184 -6.29 -24.75 -15.10
CA THR A 184 -5.20 -23.83 -14.68
C THR A 184 -4.17 -24.56 -13.82
N PRO A 185 -2.98 -23.97 -13.57
CA PRO A 185 -2.00 -24.54 -12.64
C PRO A 185 -2.54 -24.79 -11.22
N ASN A 186 -3.64 -24.11 -10.85
CA ASN A 186 -4.30 -24.28 -9.56
C ASN A 186 -5.51 -25.26 -9.63
N GLY A 187 -5.68 -25.99 -10.73
CA GLY A 187 -6.73 -27.00 -10.87
C GLY A 187 -8.14 -26.47 -11.19
N PHE A 188 -8.31 -25.19 -11.51
CA PHE A 188 -9.62 -24.63 -11.88
C PHE A 188 -9.85 -24.67 -13.40
N PRO A 189 -11.02 -25.11 -13.89
CA PRO A 189 -11.35 -25.15 -15.31
C PRO A 189 -11.48 -23.75 -15.91
N ARG A 190 -11.03 -23.59 -17.15
CA ARG A 190 -11.11 -22.37 -17.97
C ARG A 190 -11.45 -22.74 -19.40
N GLY A 191 -12.27 -21.95 -20.07
CA GLY A 191 -12.66 -22.26 -21.45
C GLY A 191 -11.49 -22.15 -22.45
N VAL A 192 -11.39 -23.07 -23.40
CA VAL A 192 -10.29 -23.09 -24.40
C VAL A 192 -10.52 -22.08 -25.53
N ASP A 193 -11.71 -22.07 -26.14
CA ASP A 193 -12.01 -21.28 -27.35
C ASP A 193 -13.40 -20.63 -27.27
N LYS A 194 -13.51 -19.38 -27.73
CA LYS A 194 -14.76 -18.61 -27.78
C LYS A 194 -15.86 -19.31 -28.58
N GLN A 195 -15.53 -20.21 -29.52
CA GLN A 195 -16.53 -20.94 -30.30
C GLN A 195 -17.41 -21.88 -29.46
N TYR A 196 -16.90 -22.37 -28.33
CA TYR A 196 -17.64 -23.26 -27.43
C TYR A 196 -18.42 -22.51 -26.35
N PHE A 197 -18.24 -21.20 -26.24
CA PHE A 197 -18.94 -20.37 -25.28
C PHE A 197 -20.37 -20.14 -25.73
N ASP A 198 -21.34 -20.60 -24.95
CA ASP A 198 -22.75 -20.35 -25.19
C ASP A 198 -23.41 -19.72 -23.95
N ALA A 199 -23.82 -18.45 -24.10
CA ALA A 199 -24.48 -17.69 -23.05
C ALA A 199 -25.87 -18.27 -22.68
N ALA A 200 -26.52 -19.03 -23.57
CA ALA A 200 -27.79 -19.69 -23.27
C ALA A 200 -27.65 -20.78 -22.20
N ASN A 201 -26.44 -21.37 -22.05
CA ASN A 201 -26.15 -22.30 -20.97
C ASN A 201 -26.23 -21.65 -19.58
N PHE A 202 -26.29 -20.32 -19.46
CA PHE A 202 -26.45 -19.64 -18.17
C PHE A 202 -27.71 -20.09 -17.43
N GLY A 203 -28.79 -20.39 -18.16
CA GLY A 203 -30.01 -20.93 -17.57
C GLY A 203 -29.88 -22.35 -17.00
N ARG A 204 -28.75 -23.04 -17.25
CA ARG A 204 -28.46 -24.36 -16.67
C ARG A 204 -27.82 -24.28 -15.29
N LEU A 205 -27.31 -23.10 -14.89
CA LEU A 205 -26.85 -22.85 -13.53
C LEU A 205 -28.06 -22.70 -12.61
N THR A 206 -27.94 -23.16 -11.36
CA THR A 206 -28.96 -22.88 -10.35
C THR A 206 -29.06 -21.37 -10.08
N GLU A 207 -30.19 -20.90 -9.55
CA GLU A 207 -30.36 -19.48 -9.22
C GLU A 207 -29.26 -18.96 -8.28
N ASP A 208 -28.84 -19.78 -7.30
CA ASP A 208 -27.74 -19.46 -6.40
C ASP A 208 -26.39 -19.38 -7.12
N GLU A 209 -26.12 -20.29 -8.05
CA GLU A 209 -24.90 -20.26 -8.87
C GLU A 209 -24.88 -19.04 -9.79
N GLN A 210 -26.02 -18.67 -10.38
CA GLN A 210 -26.18 -17.45 -11.18
C GLN A 210 -25.93 -16.21 -10.32
N ALA A 211 -26.56 -16.13 -9.15
CA ALA A 211 -26.38 -15.04 -8.20
C ALA A 211 -24.90 -14.87 -7.83
N THR A 212 -24.24 -15.98 -7.50
CA THR A 212 -22.86 -15.99 -7.05
C THR A 212 -21.88 -15.61 -8.17
N ALA A 213 -22.08 -16.14 -9.39
CA ALA A 213 -21.29 -15.75 -10.56
C ALA A 213 -21.48 -14.26 -10.90
N CYS A 214 -22.70 -13.74 -10.80
CA CYS A 214 -22.97 -12.33 -11.06
C CYS A 214 -22.48 -11.37 -9.97
N ARG A 215 -22.16 -11.88 -8.77
CA ARG A 215 -21.52 -11.11 -7.69
C ARG A 215 -19.99 -11.05 -7.77
N ILE A 216 -19.36 -11.74 -8.73
CA ILE A 216 -17.92 -11.59 -8.99
C ILE A 216 -17.61 -10.10 -9.25
N PRO A 217 -16.68 -9.44 -8.53
CA PRO A 217 -16.47 -8.00 -8.65
C PRO A 217 -16.20 -7.50 -10.07
N PHE A 218 -15.53 -8.31 -10.89
CA PHE A 218 -15.24 -8.00 -12.28
C PHE A 218 -16.48 -8.01 -13.20
N SER A 219 -17.62 -8.57 -12.78
CA SER A 219 -18.89 -8.47 -13.51
C SER A 219 -19.45 -7.04 -13.48
N GLN A 220 -19.10 -6.26 -12.44
CA GLN A 220 -19.54 -4.89 -12.21
C GLN A 220 -18.33 -3.94 -12.04
N PRO A 221 -17.55 -3.69 -13.11
CA PRO A 221 -16.38 -2.81 -13.03
C PRO A 221 -16.73 -1.39 -12.58
N LYS A 222 -17.96 -0.95 -12.81
CA LYS A 222 -18.49 0.34 -12.34
C LYS A 222 -18.48 0.47 -10.81
N LEU A 223 -18.56 -0.64 -10.08
CA LEU A 223 -18.49 -0.66 -8.62
C LEU A 223 -17.06 -0.97 -8.14
N LEU A 224 -16.39 -1.94 -8.76
CA LEU A 224 -15.04 -2.34 -8.37
C LEU A 224 -14.00 -1.22 -8.56
N LEU A 225 -14.04 -0.50 -9.70
CA LEU A 225 -13.02 0.51 -10.02
C LEU A 225 -13.03 1.69 -9.03
N PRO A 226 -14.17 2.31 -8.66
CA PRO A 226 -14.20 3.35 -7.64
C PRO A 226 -13.68 2.88 -6.26
N ILE A 227 -14.01 1.65 -5.85
CA ILE A 227 -13.55 1.12 -4.55
C ILE A 227 -12.03 0.91 -4.57
N LEU A 228 -11.49 0.32 -5.63
CA LEU A 228 -10.04 0.19 -5.81
C LEU A 228 -9.34 1.55 -5.92
N PHE A 229 -10.00 2.55 -6.54
CA PHE A 229 -9.49 3.91 -6.62
C PHE A 229 -9.41 4.58 -5.25
N ILE A 230 -10.47 4.52 -4.45
CA ILE A 230 -10.47 5.06 -3.08
C ILE A 230 -9.39 4.37 -2.25
N TRP A 231 -9.34 3.04 -2.29
CA TRP A 231 -8.30 2.27 -1.59
C TRP A 231 -6.88 2.68 -2.00
N THR A 232 -6.61 2.76 -3.30
CA THR A 232 -5.31 3.18 -3.82
C THR A 232 -4.98 4.60 -3.40
N LEU A 233 -5.96 5.52 -3.42
CA LEU A 233 -5.77 6.90 -3.01
C LEU A 233 -5.39 7.00 -1.53
N SER A 234 -6.01 6.20 -0.65
CA SER A 234 -5.67 6.15 0.77
C SER A 234 -4.22 5.74 1.00
N ILE A 235 -3.74 4.70 0.29
CA ILE A 235 -2.33 4.29 0.38
C ILE A 235 -1.41 5.36 -0.19
N VAL A 236 -1.74 5.92 -1.36
CA VAL A 236 -0.94 6.95 -2.01
C VAL A 236 -0.84 8.21 -1.15
N ALA A 237 -1.88 8.55 -0.39
CA ALA A 237 -1.85 9.62 0.59
C ALA A 237 -0.87 9.33 1.74
N ASP A 238 -0.83 8.10 2.28
CA ASP A 238 0.16 7.76 3.33
C ASP A 238 1.59 7.72 2.79
N LEU A 239 1.79 7.15 1.60
CA LEU A 239 3.08 7.16 0.89
C LEU A 239 3.57 8.59 0.63
N ARG A 240 2.67 9.52 0.30
CA ARG A 240 3.02 10.94 0.14
C ARG A 240 3.47 11.54 1.46
N ARG A 241 2.75 11.33 2.57
CA ARG A 241 3.17 11.80 3.91
C ARG A 241 4.53 11.24 4.30
N CYS A 242 4.76 9.94 4.09
CA CYS A 242 6.04 9.30 4.36
C CYS A 242 7.17 9.87 3.48
N GLY A 243 6.88 10.13 2.21
CA GLY A 243 7.79 10.78 1.26
C GLY A 243 8.14 12.21 1.64
N ASP A 244 7.15 12.99 2.07
CA ASP A 244 7.36 14.37 2.54
C ASP A 244 8.24 14.37 3.80
N LEU A 245 8.00 13.46 4.74
CA LEU A 245 8.85 13.26 5.92
C LEU A 245 10.29 12.87 5.53
N PHE A 246 10.47 11.96 4.57
CA PHE A 246 11.78 11.57 4.05
C PHE A 246 12.52 12.75 3.42
N VAL A 247 11.84 13.51 2.55
CA VAL A 247 12.42 14.68 1.91
C VAL A 247 12.84 15.70 2.96
N ARG A 248 11.99 16.00 3.94
CA ARG A 248 12.27 16.99 4.99
C ARG A 248 13.44 16.56 5.88
N LEU A 249 13.36 15.40 6.53
CA LEU A 249 14.34 14.98 7.53
C LEU A 249 15.66 14.47 6.93
N ILE A 250 15.61 13.70 5.85
CA ILE A 250 16.79 13.03 5.33
C ILE A 250 17.50 13.90 4.29
N LEU A 251 16.73 14.46 3.35
CA LEU A 251 17.30 15.19 2.23
C LEU A 251 17.46 16.71 2.53
N ALA A 252 16.46 17.36 3.12
CA ALA A 252 16.45 18.82 3.33
C ALA A 252 17.32 19.25 4.52
N THR A 253 17.12 18.58 5.67
CA THR A 253 17.82 18.95 6.89
C THR A 253 19.33 18.79 6.70
N PRO A 254 20.16 19.82 6.91
CA PRO A 254 21.60 19.73 6.69
C PRO A 254 22.25 18.70 7.61
N THR A 255 23.33 18.11 7.11
CA THR A 255 24.09 17.11 7.87
C THR A 255 25.13 17.82 8.73
N ILE A 256 24.97 17.76 10.04
CA ILE A 256 25.89 18.36 11.01
C ILE A 256 26.82 17.32 11.63
N THR A 257 27.95 17.76 12.18
CA THR A 257 28.96 16.88 12.80
C THR A 257 28.62 16.53 14.25
N SER A 258 27.94 17.42 14.97
CA SER A 258 27.56 17.26 16.36
C SER A 258 26.06 17.44 16.54
N MET A 259 25.42 16.61 17.36
CA MET A 259 24.01 16.81 17.72
C MET A 259 23.78 18.05 18.58
N ARG A 260 24.82 18.72 19.10
CA ARG A 260 24.67 19.97 19.86
C ARG A 260 24.03 21.09 19.03
N ASP A 261 24.25 21.11 17.73
CA ASP A 261 23.76 22.17 16.85
C ASP A 261 22.48 21.74 16.10
N ALA A 262 21.81 20.67 16.57
CA ALA A 262 20.68 20.05 15.89
C ALA A 262 19.36 20.80 16.10
N VAL A 263 19.20 21.46 17.24
CA VAL A 263 17.94 22.05 17.69
C VAL A 263 18.18 23.52 18.06
N VAL A 264 17.28 24.38 17.61
CA VAL A 264 17.21 25.78 18.02
C VAL A 264 15.89 25.99 18.75
N GLU A 265 15.93 26.70 19.88
CA GLU A 265 14.72 27.09 20.62
C GLU A 265 13.94 28.12 19.78
N GLY A 266 12.71 27.77 19.41
CA GLY A 266 11.79 28.66 18.69
C GLY A 266 11.02 29.57 19.64
N GLU A 267 10.05 30.31 19.12
CA GLU A 267 9.11 31.05 19.97
C GLU A 267 8.24 30.09 20.80
N GLY A 268 8.22 30.28 22.11
CA GLY A 268 7.47 29.42 23.05
C GLY A 268 8.23 28.17 23.49
N GLU A 269 7.51 27.05 23.68
CA GLU A 269 8.09 25.75 24.05
C GLU A 269 8.46 24.89 22.81
N CYS A 270 8.59 25.52 21.64
CA CYS A 270 8.85 24.85 20.37
C CYS A 270 10.36 24.63 20.14
N GLU A 271 10.71 23.43 19.69
CA GLU A 271 12.08 23.03 19.34
C GLU A 271 12.16 22.86 17.82
N ILE A 272 12.95 23.69 17.14
CA ILE A 272 13.10 23.65 15.68
C ILE A 272 14.33 22.81 15.33
N VAL A 273 14.13 21.73 14.58
CA VAL A 273 15.21 20.86 14.09
C VAL A 273 15.89 21.52 12.88
N VAL A 274 17.10 22.02 13.08
CA VAL A 274 17.90 22.70 12.04
C VAL A 274 18.95 21.79 11.40
N GLY A 275 19.30 20.68 12.03
CA GLY A 275 20.36 19.79 11.52
C GLY A 275 20.32 18.40 12.13
N LEU A 276 20.80 17.39 11.40
CA LEU A 276 20.88 16.01 11.88
C LEU A 276 22.22 15.37 11.55
N THR A 277 22.76 14.58 12.47
CA THR A 277 23.99 13.81 12.21
C THR A 277 23.71 12.62 11.28
N ARG A 278 24.72 12.22 10.48
CA ARG A 278 24.64 11.03 9.60
C ARG A 278 24.13 9.75 10.29
N PRO A 279 24.66 9.34 11.47
CA PRO A 279 24.17 8.14 12.14
C PRO A 279 22.69 8.26 12.54
N LEU A 280 22.24 9.44 12.98
CA LEU A 280 20.85 9.63 13.36
C LEU A 280 19.93 9.58 12.13
N LYS A 281 20.33 10.18 11.01
CA LYS A 281 19.61 10.03 9.73
C LYS A 281 19.50 8.57 9.29
N ALA A 282 20.59 7.81 9.39
CA ALA A 282 20.59 6.38 9.06
C ALA A 282 19.68 5.57 9.99
N LEU A 283 19.63 5.94 11.27
CA LEU A 283 18.73 5.33 12.25
C LEU A 283 17.26 5.63 11.91
N ILE A 284 16.88 6.89 11.72
CA ILE A 284 15.52 7.29 11.33
C ILE A 284 15.11 6.63 10.01
N MET A 285 16.01 6.58 9.03
CA MET A 285 15.76 5.92 7.76
C MET A 285 15.46 4.43 7.94
N SER A 286 16.29 3.73 8.73
CA SER A 286 16.19 2.27 8.89
C SER A 286 15.04 1.83 9.80
N THR A 287 14.72 2.59 10.85
CA THR A 287 13.67 2.20 11.82
C THR A 287 12.30 2.80 11.56
N CYS A 288 12.20 3.92 10.82
CA CYS A 288 10.95 4.63 10.62
C CYS A 288 10.53 4.63 9.15
N ILE A 289 11.35 5.20 8.26
CA ILE A 289 10.93 5.53 6.90
C ILE A 289 10.88 4.28 6.00
N VAL A 290 11.95 3.47 5.97
CA VAL A 290 11.99 2.26 5.11
C VAL A 290 10.88 1.27 5.49
N PRO A 291 10.70 0.89 6.78
CA PRO A 291 9.66 -0.07 7.13
C PRO A 291 8.25 0.41 6.75
N ARG A 292 7.94 1.69 7.00
CA ARG A 292 6.65 2.29 6.63
C ARG A 292 6.39 2.22 5.12
N TYR A 293 7.36 2.66 4.31
CA TYR A 293 7.26 2.57 2.84
C TYR A 293 7.03 1.14 2.34
N LEU A 294 7.77 0.17 2.88
CA LEU A 294 7.64 -1.23 2.47
C LEU A 294 6.27 -1.83 2.84
N ILE A 295 5.78 -1.51 4.05
CA ILE A 295 4.45 -1.92 4.52
C ILE A 295 3.37 -1.35 3.62
N ASP A 296 3.41 -0.05 3.31
CA ASP A 296 2.39 0.63 2.49
C ASP A 296 2.35 0.07 1.06
N ILE A 297 3.51 -0.13 0.43
CA ILE A 297 3.60 -0.73 -0.92
C ILE A 297 3.04 -2.16 -0.93
N TYR A 298 3.39 -2.96 0.08
CA TYR A 298 2.90 -4.32 0.18
C TYR A 298 1.38 -4.37 0.43
N LEU A 299 0.89 -3.49 1.30
CA LEU A 299 -0.51 -3.37 1.63
C LEU A 299 -1.35 -2.89 0.43
N LEU A 300 -0.82 -1.98 -0.41
CA LEU A 300 -1.47 -1.61 -1.67
C LEU A 300 -1.76 -2.83 -2.55
N TRP A 301 -0.71 -3.63 -2.82
CA TRP A 301 -0.82 -4.81 -3.67
C TRP A 301 -1.77 -5.85 -3.06
N LEU A 302 -1.62 -6.13 -1.76
CA LEU A 302 -2.44 -7.11 -1.05
C LEU A 302 -3.91 -6.67 -0.99
N GLY A 303 -4.16 -5.39 -0.70
CA GLY A 303 -5.51 -4.82 -0.63
C GLY A 303 -6.22 -4.87 -1.97
N CYS A 304 -5.55 -4.50 -3.08
CA CYS A 304 -6.14 -4.64 -4.42
C CYS A 304 -6.50 -6.10 -4.73
N ARG A 305 -5.63 -7.06 -4.35
CA ARG A 305 -5.87 -8.50 -4.54
C ARG A 305 -7.03 -9.02 -3.72
N TRP A 306 -7.12 -8.62 -2.45
CA TRP A 306 -8.20 -9.07 -1.58
C TRP A 306 -9.55 -8.48 -2.02
N LEU A 307 -9.61 -7.19 -2.34
CA LEU A 307 -10.81 -6.53 -2.83
C LEU A 307 -11.32 -7.17 -4.13
N ALA A 308 -10.44 -7.39 -5.11
CA ALA A 308 -10.82 -8.05 -6.36
C ALA A 308 -11.27 -9.51 -6.20
N ALA A 309 -10.93 -10.17 -5.08
CA ALA A 309 -11.29 -11.54 -4.77
C ALA A 309 -12.57 -11.69 -3.92
N THR A 310 -13.23 -10.59 -3.55
CA THR A 310 -14.37 -10.64 -2.63
C THR A 310 -15.63 -11.10 -3.36
N PRO A 311 -16.33 -12.19 -2.93
CA PRO A 311 -17.44 -12.79 -3.68
C PRO A 311 -18.78 -12.07 -3.51
N SER A 312 -18.82 -10.95 -2.81
CA SER A 312 -20.03 -10.17 -2.51
C SER A 312 -19.73 -8.68 -2.52
N PHE A 313 -20.65 -7.89 -3.09
CA PHE A 313 -20.51 -6.43 -3.14
C PHE A 313 -20.61 -5.76 -1.76
N GLY A 314 -21.39 -6.32 -0.84
CA GLY A 314 -21.48 -5.82 0.54
C GLY A 314 -20.15 -6.03 1.27
N ASP A 315 -19.58 -7.22 1.14
CA ASP A 315 -18.30 -7.57 1.74
C ASP A 315 -17.16 -6.75 1.13
N LEU A 316 -17.27 -6.35 -0.15
CA LEU A 316 -16.26 -5.53 -0.82
C LEU A 316 -16.05 -4.18 -0.11
N LEU A 317 -17.15 -3.53 0.33
CA LEU A 317 -17.08 -2.28 1.09
C LEU A 317 -16.55 -2.51 2.51
N LEU A 318 -17.01 -3.57 3.19
CA LEU A 318 -16.52 -3.92 4.52
C LEU A 318 -15.03 -4.24 4.52
N ASN A 319 -14.55 -4.96 3.52
CA ASN A 319 -13.14 -5.32 3.35
C ASN A 319 -12.28 -4.07 3.07
N ALA A 320 -12.81 -3.08 2.33
CA ALA A 320 -12.10 -1.82 2.09
C ALA A 320 -11.90 -1.02 3.41
N VAL A 321 -12.92 -0.98 4.26
CA VAL A 321 -12.82 -0.34 5.59
C VAL A 321 -11.90 -1.12 6.52
N ALA A 322 -11.95 -2.46 6.48
CA ALA A 322 -11.05 -3.30 7.27
C ALA A 322 -9.57 -3.09 6.90
N LEU A 323 -9.28 -2.86 5.61
CA LEU A 323 -7.94 -2.51 5.13
C LEU A 323 -7.50 -1.14 5.64
N GLU A 324 -8.40 -0.16 5.69
CA GLU A 324 -8.13 1.17 6.26
C GLU A 324 -7.77 1.11 7.74
N PHE A 325 -8.41 0.23 8.51
CA PHE A 325 -8.05 0.00 9.91
C PHE A 325 -6.58 -0.41 10.10
N ILE A 326 -6.02 -1.21 9.19
CA ILE A 326 -4.61 -1.63 9.23
C ILE A 326 -3.67 -0.43 9.00
N LEU A 327 -4.04 0.48 8.09
CA LEU A 327 -3.30 1.72 7.84
C LEU A 327 -3.31 2.65 9.05
N LEU A 328 -4.46 2.81 9.70
CA LEU A 328 -4.66 3.69 10.85
C LEU A 328 -4.15 3.11 12.18
N LEU A 329 -3.54 1.92 12.16
CA LEU A 329 -3.07 1.25 13.38
C LEU A 329 -2.01 2.07 14.13
N LYS A 330 -1.09 2.72 13.39
CA LYS A 330 -0.06 3.61 13.97
C LYS A 330 -0.67 4.83 14.67
N ASP A 331 -1.76 5.39 14.13
CA ASP A 331 -2.42 6.58 14.67
C ASP A 331 -3.23 6.20 15.91
N THR A 332 -3.92 5.05 15.85
CA THR A 332 -4.67 4.48 16.96
C THR A 332 -3.76 4.19 18.17
N LEU A 333 -2.59 3.60 17.92
CA LEU A 333 -1.62 3.32 18.98
C LEU A 333 -0.95 4.60 19.50
N TYR A 334 -0.73 5.60 18.65
CA TYR A 334 -0.27 6.91 19.11
C TYR A 334 -1.29 7.54 20.07
N ALA A 335 -2.55 7.58 19.69
CA ALA A 335 -3.61 8.14 20.50
C ALA A 335 -3.78 7.40 21.84
N GLY A 336 -3.76 6.06 21.82
CA GLY A 336 -4.05 5.23 23.00
C GLY A 336 -2.87 4.92 23.92
N VAL A 337 -1.64 4.84 23.40
CA VAL A 337 -0.49 4.29 24.15
C VAL A 337 0.57 5.36 24.46
N VAL A 338 0.73 6.37 23.60
CA VAL A 338 1.77 7.39 23.81
C VAL A 338 1.37 8.32 24.96
N PRO A 339 2.22 8.52 25.98
CA PRO A 339 1.91 9.45 27.07
C PRO A 339 1.70 10.89 26.57
N ASP A 340 0.80 11.64 27.20
CA ASP A 340 0.47 13.01 26.77
C ASP A 340 1.69 13.94 26.73
N ARG A 341 2.68 13.72 27.61
CA ARG A 341 3.94 14.46 27.56
C ARG A 341 4.69 14.24 26.25
N ASN A 342 4.73 13.01 25.75
CA ASN A 342 5.39 12.69 24.48
C ASN A 342 4.56 13.22 23.30
N LYS A 343 3.22 13.23 23.39
CA LYS A 343 2.35 13.87 22.38
C LYS A 343 2.66 15.36 22.26
N ARG A 344 2.71 16.10 23.37
CA ARG A 344 3.12 17.51 23.39
C ARG A 344 4.53 17.72 22.87
N THR A 345 5.46 16.81 23.19
CA THR A 345 6.83 16.87 22.66
C THR A 345 6.84 16.73 21.14
N THR A 346 6.00 15.85 20.59
CA THR A 346 5.85 15.64 19.14
C THR A 346 5.30 16.89 18.47
N GLN A 347 4.24 17.48 19.06
CA GLN A 347 3.63 18.74 18.60
C GLN A 347 4.58 19.93 18.70
N ASN A 348 5.44 19.98 19.72
CA ASN A 348 6.39 21.08 19.90
C ASN A 348 7.67 20.90 19.09
N THR A 349 7.89 19.73 18.45
CA THR A 349 9.07 19.49 17.62
C THR A 349 8.75 19.86 16.18
N LEU A 350 9.34 20.98 15.73
CA LEU A 350 9.14 21.52 14.39
C LEU A 350 10.31 21.15 13.48
N ILE A 351 10.02 20.84 12.22
CA ILE A 351 11.05 20.62 11.20
C ILE A 351 11.12 21.85 10.31
N GLN A 352 12.34 22.33 10.05
CA GLN A 352 12.55 23.40 9.10
C GLN A 352 12.09 22.97 7.69
N PRO A 353 11.24 23.75 7.00
CA PRO A 353 10.81 23.41 5.65
C PRO A 353 12.00 23.41 4.70
N TRP A 354 11.93 22.60 3.63
CA TRP A 354 12.99 22.57 2.60
C TRP A 354 13.23 23.96 2.01
N GLN A 355 12.17 24.75 1.80
CA GLN A 355 12.23 26.12 1.31
C GLN A 355 11.66 27.04 2.39
N LYS A 356 12.44 28.04 2.81
CA LYS A 356 11.95 29.08 3.75
C LYS A 356 10.87 29.95 3.13
N THR A 357 10.94 30.13 1.82
CA THR A 357 9.97 30.89 1.04
C THR A 357 9.40 29.98 -0.02
N GLU A 358 8.09 29.87 -0.10
CA GLU A 358 7.40 29.19 -1.19
C GLU A 358 6.77 30.24 -2.10
N PRO A 359 7.27 30.41 -3.34
CA PRO A 359 6.56 31.21 -4.31
C PRO A 359 5.27 30.48 -4.72
N ALA A 360 4.22 31.25 -5.04
CA ALA A 360 3.00 30.68 -5.63
C ALA A 360 3.35 29.87 -6.90
N ASN A 361 3.31 28.53 -6.78
CA ASN A 361 3.71 27.63 -7.85
C ASN A 361 2.52 26.74 -8.25
N TYR A 362 2.15 26.82 -9.54
CA TYR A 362 1.12 25.97 -10.14
C TYR A 362 1.39 24.47 -9.92
N ARG A 363 2.65 24.07 -9.68
CA ARG A 363 3.03 22.69 -9.36
C ARG A 363 2.36 22.17 -8.09
N VAL A 364 2.19 22.99 -7.04
CA VAL A 364 1.53 22.54 -5.80
C VAL A 364 0.09 22.17 -6.10
N PHE A 365 -0.61 22.99 -6.88
CA PHE A 365 -1.97 22.75 -7.33
C PHE A 365 -2.07 21.54 -8.29
N LEU A 366 -1.19 21.48 -9.29
CA LEU A 366 -1.21 20.43 -10.30
C LEU A 366 -0.76 19.06 -9.74
N SER A 367 0.06 19.05 -8.69
CA SER A 367 0.52 17.82 -8.03
C SER A 367 -0.65 16.97 -7.51
N SER A 368 -1.69 17.60 -6.97
CA SER A 368 -2.88 16.89 -6.50
C SER A 368 -3.65 16.22 -7.64
N PHE A 369 -3.78 16.90 -8.80
CA PHE A 369 -4.38 16.30 -9.99
C PHE A 369 -3.53 15.19 -10.58
N LEU A 370 -2.21 15.37 -10.62
CA LEU A 370 -1.27 14.34 -11.07
C LEU A 370 -1.41 13.08 -10.21
N LEU A 371 -1.58 13.23 -8.89
CA LEU A 371 -1.81 12.11 -7.98
C LEU A 371 -3.08 11.34 -8.33
N ILE A 372 -4.17 12.03 -8.67
CA ILE A 372 -5.42 11.40 -9.15
C ILE A 372 -5.16 10.60 -10.43
N PHE A 373 -4.42 11.16 -11.40
CA PHE A 373 -4.08 10.45 -12.63
C PHE A 373 -3.20 9.22 -12.38
N VAL A 374 -2.21 9.32 -11.50
CA VAL A 374 -1.34 8.19 -11.11
C VAL A 374 -2.16 7.09 -10.44
N THR A 375 -3.06 7.44 -9.52
CA THR A 375 -3.98 6.51 -8.86
C THR A 375 -4.90 5.82 -9.87
N CYS A 376 -5.53 6.57 -10.79
CA CYS A 376 -6.35 6.02 -11.86
C CYS A 376 -5.55 5.06 -12.76
N ALA A 377 -4.34 5.47 -13.18
CA ALA A 377 -3.46 4.66 -14.00
C ALA A 377 -3.06 3.36 -13.28
N TRP A 378 -2.74 3.42 -11.98
CA TRP A 378 -2.45 2.24 -11.16
C TRP A 378 -3.63 1.28 -11.11
N VAL A 379 -4.84 1.76 -10.83
CA VAL A 379 -6.05 0.90 -10.74
C VAL A 379 -6.32 0.20 -12.07
N LEU A 380 -6.26 0.94 -13.18
CA LEU A 380 -6.43 0.37 -14.51
C LEU A 380 -5.33 -0.66 -14.80
N TYR A 381 -4.08 -0.32 -14.51
CA TYR A 381 -2.97 -1.24 -14.71
C TYR A 381 -3.10 -2.49 -13.83
N TYR A 382 -3.54 -2.34 -12.59
CA TYR A 382 -3.81 -3.46 -11.71
C TYR A 382 -4.88 -4.39 -12.31
N VAL A 383 -6.06 -3.85 -12.62
CA VAL A 383 -7.21 -4.62 -13.12
C VAL A 383 -6.90 -5.35 -14.43
N TYR A 384 -6.19 -4.70 -15.35
CA TYR A 384 -5.92 -5.29 -16.67
C TYR A 384 -4.60 -6.08 -16.74
N ARG A 385 -3.62 -5.85 -15.86
CA ARG A 385 -2.29 -6.49 -15.93
C ARG A 385 -1.90 -7.33 -14.72
N PHE A 386 -2.05 -6.76 -13.52
CA PHE A 386 -1.51 -7.38 -12.30
C PHE A 386 -2.51 -8.23 -11.56
N GLN A 387 -3.79 -8.18 -11.91
CA GLN A 387 -4.76 -9.02 -11.26
C GLN A 387 -4.38 -10.48 -11.50
N ALA A 388 -4.07 -11.16 -10.39
CA ALA A 388 -3.73 -12.57 -10.33
C ALA A 388 -4.86 -13.39 -9.67
N VAL A 389 -5.99 -12.75 -9.39
CA VAL A 389 -7.15 -13.36 -8.73
C VAL A 389 -7.83 -14.33 -9.69
N LEU A 390 -8.18 -13.89 -10.89
CA LEU A 390 -8.80 -14.69 -11.95
C LEU A 390 -7.88 -14.73 -13.17
N PRO A 391 -6.87 -15.62 -13.21
CA PRO A 391 -6.04 -15.74 -14.40
C PRO A 391 -6.92 -16.03 -15.63
N ASP A 392 -6.61 -15.37 -16.74
CA ASP A 392 -7.31 -15.49 -18.03
C ASP A 392 -8.78 -15.05 -18.02
N TYR A 393 -9.16 -14.12 -17.13
CA TYR A 393 -10.51 -13.56 -17.11
C TYR A 393 -10.87 -12.89 -18.45
N LYS A 394 -11.97 -13.33 -19.08
CA LYS A 394 -12.36 -12.95 -20.46
C LYS A 394 -13.40 -11.82 -20.53
N TRP A 395 -13.75 -11.20 -19.41
CA TRP A 395 -14.82 -10.19 -19.32
C TRP A 395 -16.18 -10.69 -19.85
N ASP A 396 -16.41 -11.99 -19.79
CA ASP A 396 -17.60 -12.69 -20.29
C ASP A 396 -18.76 -12.63 -19.30
N VAL A 397 -18.48 -12.78 -18.00
CA VAL A 397 -19.50 -12.71 -16.91
C VAL A 397 -20.31 -11.42 -16.97
N ALA A 398 -19.66 -10.27 -17.19
CA ALA A 398 -20.31 -8.96 -17.19
C ALA A 398 -21.44 -8.86 -18.23
N ARG A 399 -21.27 -9.49 -19.40
CA ARG A 399 -22.27 -9.48 -20.47
C ARG A 399 -23.45 -10.39 -20.16
N VAL A 400 -23.16 -11.61 -19.69
CA VAL A 400 -24.19 -12.61 -19.35
C VAL A 400 -25.04 -12.14 -18.16
N CYS A 401 -24.40 -11.58 -17.14
CA CYS A 401 -25.07 -11.11 -15.93
C CYS A 401 -25.83 -9.78 -16.09
N ALA A 402 -25.71 -9.07 -17.22
CA ALA A 402 -26.36 -7.77 -17.39
C ALA A 402 -27.89 -7.85 -17.30
N SER A 403 -28.50 -8.92 -17.82
CA SER A 403 -29.94 -9.16 -17.72
C SER A 403 -30.36 -9.52 -16.29
N TYR A 404 -29.61 -10.42 -15.64
CA TYR A 404 -29.85 -10.88 -14.28
C TYR A 404 -29.75 -9.74 -13.25
N VAL A 405 -28.73 -8.88 -13.37
CA VAL A 405 -28.59 -7.72 -12.48
C VAL A 405 -29.73 -6.71 -12.69
N LYS A 406 -30.20 -6.55 -13.93
CA LYS A 406 -31.34 -5.69 -14.25
C LYS A 406 -32.64 -6.22 -13.66
N SER A 407 -32.88 -7.53 -13.65
CA SER A 407 -34.10 -8.11 -13.06
C SER A 407 -34.12 -7.91 -11.54
N ILE A 408 -33.02 -8.19 -10.84
CA ILE A 408 -32.88 -7.94 -9.40
C ILE A 408 -33.09 -6.46 -9.08
N ALA A 409 -32.44 -5.56 -9.81
CA ALA A 409 -32.57 -4.12 -9.58
C ALA A 409 -34.01 -3.59 -9.78
N SER A 410 -34.80 -4.26 -10.61
CA SER A 410 -36.21 -3.91 -10.84
C SER A 410 -37.18 -4.48 -9.80
N GLY A 411 -36.70 -5.29 -8.85
CA GLY A 411 -37.54 -5.97 -7.85
C GLY A 411 -38.46 -7.05 -8.43
N LYS A 412 -38.27 -7.43 -9.70
CA LYS A 412 -39.04 -8.48 -10.39
C LYS A 412 -38.35 -9.84 -10.29
N ALA A 413 -37.85 -10.19 -9.12
CA ALA A 413 -37.44 -11.57 -8.88
C ALA A 413 -38.75 -12.38 -8.74
N ASP A 414 -39.18 -12.97 -9.85
CA ASP A 414 -40.32 -13.90 -9.91
C ASP A 414 -39.97 -15.22 -9.23
#